data_AF-A0A3B1C5N4-F1
#
_entry.id   AF-A0A3B1C5N4-F1
#
_cell.length_a   1.000
_cell.length_b   1.000
_cell.length_c   1.000
_cell.angle_alpha   90.00
_cell.angle_beta   90.00
_cell.angle_gamma   90.00
#
_symmetry.space_group_name_H-M   'P 1'
#
loop_
_entity.id
_entity.type
_entity.pdbx_description
1 polymer ?
#
loop_
_entity_poly.entity_id
_entity_poly.type
_entity_poly.pdbx_seq_one_letter_code
_entity_poly.pdbx_strand_id
1 'polypeptide(L)'
;MLLYLIESAVPFLTFLLVWTLTLALKKNIGKHKKIATIYAASTCVSIVLVAILVKMGFVIGENAPKWIMNIHLVFIYGILPLLLGLMVTALKGKRSLHIGLAVTYLIFWCGSLVTGAMIFMMHHNWI
;
A
#
# COMPACT_ATOMS: atom_id res chain seq x y z
N MET A 1 13.38 -15.18 6.50
CA MET A 1 14.10 -13.87 6.51
C MET A 1 13.43 -12.84 5.59
N LEU A 2 13.09 -13.17 4.35
CA LEU A 2 12.45 -12.23 3.42
C LEU A 2 10.95 -11.98 3.66
N LEU A 3 10.21 -12.97 4.18
CA LEU A 3 8.82 -12.79 4.62
C LEU A 3 8.73 -11.68 5.69
N TYR A 4 9.61 -11.75 6.70
CA TYR A 4 9.77 -10.72 7.72
C TYR A 4 10.11 -9.32 7.18
N LEU A 5 10.76 -9.24 6.01
CA LEU A 5 11.10 -7.97 5.36
C LEU A 5 9.86 -7.33 4.70
N ILE A 6 8.97 -8.16 4.14
CA ILE A 6 7.65 -7.72 3.66
C ILE A 6 6.74 -7.38 4.85
N GLU A 7 6.72 -8.21 5.89
CA GLU A 7 5.94 -8.00 7.11
C GLU A 7 6.34 -6.75 7.88
N SER A 8 7.61 -6.35 7.84
CA SER A 8 8.09 -5.09 8.45
C SER A 8 7.87 -3.87 7.55
N ALA A 9 7.84 -4.05 6.23
CA ALA A 9 7.57 -2.96 5.29
C ALA A 9 6.12 -2.46 5.41
N VAL A 10 5.14 -3.34 5.59
CA VAL A 10 3.71 -2.96 5.64
C VAL A 10 3.38 -2.02 6.82
N PRO A 11 3.80 -2.28 8.07
CA PRO A 11 3.63 -1.35 9.19
C PRO A 11 4.32 -0.01 8.95
N PHE A 12 5.53 -0.02 8.41
CA PHE A 12 6.28 1.20 8.12
C PHE A 12 5.57 2.08 7.07
N LEU A 13 5.13 1.48 5.97
CA LEU A 13 4.36 2.17 4.93
C LEU A 13 3.03 2.70 5.48
N THR A 14 2.33 1.90 6.29
CA THR A 14 1.08 2.31 6.92
C THR A 14 1.29 3.49 7.87
N PHE A 15 2.36 3.47 8.66
CA PHE A 15 2.75 4.60 9.50
C PHE A 15 2.99 5.88 8.68
N LEU A 16 3.74 5.80 7.59
CA LEU A 16 3.99 6.94 6.69
C LEU A 16 2.70 7.46 6.05
N LEU A 17 1.78 6.58 5.67
CA LEU A 17 0.46 6.95 5.14
C LEU A 17 -0.36 7.71 6.17
N VAL A 18 -0.50 7.17 7.39
CA VAL A 18 -1.23 7.82 8.48
C VAL A 18 -0.61 9.17 8.85
N TRP A 19 0.72 9.25 8.87
CA TRP A 19 1.42 10.51 9.13
C TRP A 19 1.14 11.53 8.01
N THR A 20 1.23 11.12 6.75
CA THR A 20 0.91 11.96 5.60
C THR A 20 -0.51 12.52 5.68
N LEU A 21 -1.49 11.68 6.03
CA LEU A 21 -2.89 12.06 6.23
C LEU A 21 -3.04 13.06 7.37
N THR A 22 -2.39 12.80 8.51
CA THR A 22 -2.42 13.69 9.69
C THR A 22 -1.86 15.08 9.35
N LEU A 23 -0.79 15.15 8.57
CA LEU A 23 -0.22 16.42 8.11
C LEU A 23 -1.14 17.17 7.15
N ALA A 24 -1.87 16.44 6.28
CA ALA A 24 -2.88 17.02 5.41
C ALA A 24 -4.04 17.62 6.23
N LEU A 25 -4.54 16.90 7.23
CA LEU A 25 -5.60 17.36 8.15
C LEU A 25 -5.18 18.60 8.94
N LYS A 26 -3.92 18.64 9.40
CA LYS A 26 -3.33 19.80 10.07
C LYS A 26 -2.96 20.96 9.13
N LYS A 27 -3.28 20.87 7.83
CA LYS A 27 -2.94 21.86 6.79
C LYS A 27 -1.44 22.17 6.70
N ASN A 28 -0.56 21.29 7.16
CA ASN A 28 0.89 21.46 7.10
C ASN A 28 1.42 20.95 5.76
N ILE A 29 1.22 21.76 4.71
CA ILE A 29 1.47 21.36 3.32
C ILE A 29 2.97 21.09 3.06
N GLY A 30 3.87 21.86 3.68
CA GLY A 30 5.31 21.68 3.51
C GLY A 30 5.80 20.32 3.98
N LYS A 31 5.47 19.94 5.23
CA LYS A 31 5.83 18.61 5.75
C LYS A 31 5.04 17.50 5.06
N HIS A 32 3.76 17.72 4.74
CA HIS A 32 2.94 16.76 4.01
C HIS A 32 3.60 16.34 2.69
N LYS A 33 4.06 17.30 1.87
CA LYS A 33 4.77 17.00 0.61
C LYS A 33 5.98 16.10 0.83
N LYS A 34 6.82 16.41 1.84
CA LYS A 34 8.02 15.63 2.13
C LYS A 34 7.69 14.18 2.51
N ILE A 35 6.76 13.99 3.46
CA ILE A 35 6.40 12.65 3.92
C ILE A 35 5.62 11.88 2.85
N ALA A 36 4.74 12.54 2.08
CA ALA A 36 4.03 11.93 0.96
C ALA A 36 4.99 11.43 -0.13
N THR A 37 6.04 12.18 -0.44
CA THR A 37 7.08 11.74 -1.39
C THR A 37 7.86 10.54 -0.86
N ILE A 38 8.24 10.56 0.43
CA ILE A 38 8.92 9.42 1.06
C ILE A 38 8.02 8.19 1.01
N TYR A 39 6.75 8.33 1.39
CA TYR A 39 5.76 7.28 1.31
C TYR A 39 5.62 6.69 -0.10
N ALA A 40 5.47 7.56 -1.11
CA ALA A 40 5.35 7.13 -2.50
C ALA A 40 6.60 6.39 -2.98
N ALA A 41 7.79 6.92 -2.69
CA ALA A 41 9.06 6.29 -3.05
C ALA A 41 9.21 4.92 -2.36
N SER A 42 8.97 4.85 -1.05
CA SER A 42 9.03 3.58 -0.29
C SER A 42 8.02 2.57 -0.83
N THR A 43 6.79 2.99 -1.16
CA THR A 43 5.77 2.12 -1.73
C THR A 43 6.20 1.55 -3.08
N CYS A 44 6.77 2.39 -3.97
CA CYS A 44 7.31 1.93 -5.25
C CYS A 44 8.45 0.93 -5.07
N VAL A 45 9.39 1.19 -4.17
CA VAL A 45 10.50 0.28 -3.85
C VAL A 45 9.96 -1.06 -3.32
N SER A 46 8.99 -1.02 -2.41
CA SER A 46 8.37 -2.24 -1.88
C SER A 46 7.65 -3.04 -2.96
N ILE A 47 6.93 -2.40 -3.89
CA ILE A 47 6.27 -3.07 -5.01
C ILE A 47 7.29 -3.74 -5.93
N VAL A 48 8.39 -3.04 -6.28
CA VAL A 48 9.46 -3.60 -7.12
C VAL A 48 10.09 -4.80 -6.43
N LEU A 49 10.38 -4.69 -5.13
CA LEU A 49 10.93 -5.78 -4.35
C LEU A 49 10.00 -7.00 -4.38
N VAL A 50 8.71 -6.82 -4.06
CA VAL A 50 7.71 -7.90 -4.12
C VAL A 50 7.65 -8.54 -5.51
N ALA A 51 7.67 -7.75 -6.59
CA ALA A 51 7.65 -8.28 -7.96
C ALA A 51 8.88 -9.14 -8.30
N ILE A 52 10.07 -8.76 -7.82
CA ILE A 52 11.29 -9.56 -7.96
C ILE A 52 11.15 -10.88 -7.21
N LEU A 53 10.60 -10.86 -6.00
CA LEU A 53 10.43 -12.05 -5.17
C LEU A 53 9.46 -13.05 -5.76
N VAL A 54 8.34 -12.57 -6.28
CA VAL A 54 7.38 -13.41 -7.02
C VAL A 54 8.07 -14.06 -8.23
N LYS A 55 8.88 -13.32 -9.00
CA LYS A 55 9.64 -13.89 -10.11
C LYS A 55 10.68 -14.93 -9.69
N MET A 56 11.24 -14.79 -8.49
CA MET A 56 12.20 -15.75 -7.93
C MET A 56 11.52 -17.02 -7.37
N GLY A 57 10.20 -17.16 -7.51
CA GLY A 57 9.45 -18.35 -7.09
C GLY A 57 8.99 -18.33 -5.64
N PHE A 58 9.06 -17.19 -4.95
CA PHE A 58 8.46 -17.07 -3.62
C PHE A 58 6.94 -16.94 -3.77
N VAL A 59 6.21 -17.95 -3.28
CA VAL A 59 4.75 -17.95 -3.30
C VAL A 59 4.23 -17.39 -1.97
N ILE A 60 3.53 -16.25 -2.05
CA ILE A 60 2.87 -15.63 -0.90
C ILE A 60 1.47 -16.24 -0.80
N GLY A 61 1.16 -16.85 0.35
CA GLY A 61 -0.21 -17.31 0.67
C GLY A 61 -0.65 -18.60 -0.04
N GLU A 62 0.23 -19.58 -0.24
CA GLU A 62 -0.14 -20.92 -0.76
C GLU A 62 -1.29 -21.58 0.00
N ASN A 63 -1.41 -21.29 1.30
CA ASN A 63 -2.43 -21.85 2.18
C ASN A 63 -3.75 -21.05 2.16
N ALA A 64 -3.80 -19.88 1.50
CA ALA A 64 -4.99 -19.04 1.51
C ALA A 64 -6.01 -19.50 0.45
N PRO A 65 -7.32 -19.48 0.75
CA PRO A 65 -8.36 -19.72 -0.24
C PRO A 65 -8.21 -18.82 -1.47
N LYS A 66 -8.35 -19.40 -2.68
CA LYS A 66 -8.19 -18.69 -3.96
C LYS A 66 -9.01 -17.39 -4.04
N TRP A 67 -10.21 -17.37 -3.45
CA TRP A 67 -11.07 -16.19 -3.46
C TRP A 67 -10.49 -15.03 -2.64
N ILE A 68 -9.86 -15.29 -1.49
CA ILE A 68 -9.19 -14.27 -0.67
C ILE A 68 -7.97 -13.73 -1.42
N MET A 69 -7.19 -14.63 -2.03
CA MET A 69 -6.04 -14.25 -2.83
C MET A 69 -6.44 -13.36 -4.00
N ASN A 70 -7.52 -13.70 -4.71
CA ASN A 70 -8.02 -12.89 -5.82
C ASN A 70 -8.44 -11.48 -5.37
N ILE A 71 -9.15 -11.36 -4.24
CA ILE A 71 -9.55 -10.06 -3.69
C ILE A 71 -8.30 -9.26 -3.27
N HIS A 72 -7.33 -9.90 -2.59
CA HIS A 72 -6.09 -9.26 -2.19
C HIS A 72 -5.33 -8.70 -3.40
N LEU A 73 -5.22 -9.48 -4.47
CA LEU A 73 -4.57 -9.08 -5.71
C LEU A 73 -5.27 -7.88 -6.37
N VAL A 74 -6.62 -7.83 -6.37
CA VAL A 74 -7.36 -6.68 -6.88
C VAL A 74 -6.97 -5.39 -6.14
N PHE A 75 -6.88 -5.44 -4.80
CA PHE A 75 -6.44 -4.29 -4.01
C PHE A 75 -4.98 -3.92 -4.32
N ILE A 76 -4.07 -4.89 -4.31
CA ILE A 76 -2.64 -4.65 -4.57
C ILE A 76 -2.41 -4.06 -5.97
N TYR A 77 -3.05 -4.60 -7.01
CA TYR A 77 -2.91 -4.10 -8.38
C TYR A 77 -3.52 -2.71 -8.56
N GLY A 78 -4.50 -2.32 -7.75
CA GLY A 78 -5.04 -0.96 -7.76
C GLY A 78 -4.17 0.09 -7.06
N ILE A 79 -3.31 -0.30 -6.11
CA ILE A 79 -2.48 0.65 -5.34
C ILE A 79 -1.52 1.43 -6.25
N LEU A 80 -0.80 0.76 -7.16
CA LEU A 80 0.18 1.43 -8.02
C LEU A 80 -0.43 2.49 -8.96
N PRO A 81 -1.48 2.21 -9.76
CA PRO A 81 -2.08 3.22 -10.62
C PRO A 81 -2.71 4.37 -9.82
N LEU A 82 -3.29 4.10 -8.65
CA LEU A 82 -3.82 5.14 -7.78
C LEU A 82 -2.69 6.02 -7.21
N LEU A 83 -1.55 5.44 -6.81
CA LEU A 83 -0.37 6.18 -6.36
C LEU A 83 0.19 7.09 -7.46
N LEU A 84 0.30 6.58 -8.68
CA LEU A 84 0.72 7.38 -9.84
C LEU A 84 -0.27 8.52 -10.12
N GLY A 85 -1.57 8.24 -10.06
CA GLY A 85 -2.61 9.25 -10.17
C GLY A 85 -2.49 10.34 -9.11
N LEU A 86 -2.18 9.98 -7.86
CA LEU A 86 -1.95 10.93 -6.76
C LEU A 86 -0.74 11.83 -7.04
N MET A 87 0.37 11.27 -7.52
CA MET A 87 1.56 12.04 -7.89
C MET A 87 1.25 13.02 -9.03
N VAL A 88 0.59 12.55 -10.09
CA VAL A 88 0.25 13.39 -11.25
C VAL A 88 -0.73 14.50 -10.87
N THR A 89 -1.77 14.20 -10.10
CA THR A 89 -2.75 15.21 -9.66
C THR A 89 -2.15 16.22 -8.70
N ALA A 90 -1.20 15.81 -7.85
CA ALA A 90 -0.44 16.71 -6.98
C ALA A 90 0.43 17.68 -7.80
N LEU A 91 1.16 17.18 -8.80
CA LEU A 91 1.99 17.99 -9.70
C LEU A 91 1.16 18.98 -10.52
N LYS A 92 -0.02 18.57 -10.99
CA LYS A 92 -0.94 19.41 -11.76
C LYS A 92 -1.81 20.35 -10.90
N GLY A 93 -1.67 20.31 -9.57
CA GLY A 93 -2.47 21.14 -8.66
C GLY A 93 -3.97 20.85 -8.68
N LYS A 94 -4.41 19.68 -9.17
CA LYS A 94 -5.83 19.32 -9.33
C LYS A 94 -6.41 18.80 -8.01
N ARG A 95 -6.69 19.72 -7.07
CA ARG A 95 -7.07 19.41 -5.68
C ARG A 95 -8.28 18.48 -5.54
N SER A 96 -9.37 18.72 -6.27
CA SER A 96 -10.59 17.90 -6.18
C SER A 96 -10.33 16.44 -6.61
N LEU A 97 -9.67 16.26 -7.76
CA LEU A 97 -9.27 14.94 -8.25
C LEU A 97 -8.27 14.25 -7.32
N HIS A 98 -7.32 15.01 -6.77
CA HIS A 98 -6.35 14.48 -5.82
C HIS A 98 -7.03 13.93 -4.55
N ILE A 99 -8.00 14.65 -3.99
CA ILE A 99 -8.77 14.20 -2.82
C ILE A 99 -9.56 12.92 -3.17
N GLY A 100 -10.25 12.90 -4.31
CA GLY A 100 -10.99 11.72 -4.76
C GLY A 100 -10.09 10.48 -4.88
N LEU A 101 -8.94 10.63 -5.55
CA LEU A 101 -7.94 9.56 -5.66
C LEU A 101 -7.36 9.16 -4.30
N ALA A 102 -7.17 10.10 -3.37
CA ALA A 102 -6.61 9.80 -2.06
C ALA A 102 -7.56 8.96 -1.22
N VAL A 103 -8.87 9.25 -1.31
CA VAL A 103 -9.91 8.44 -0.66
C VAL A 103 -9.95 7.04 -1.26
N THR A 104 -9.97 6.91 -2.60
CA THR A 104 -9.94 5.60 -3.26
C THR A 104 -8.68 4.82 -2.91
N TYR A 105 -7.52 5.48 -2.89
CA TYR A 105 -6.26 4.88 -2.49
C TYR A 105 -6.31 4.34 -1.05
N LEU A 106 -6.87 5.12 -0.12
CA LEU A 106 -7.03 4.70 1.27
C LEU A 106 -7.91 3.45 1.39
N ILE A 107 -9.02 3.39 0.64
CA ILE A 107 -9.90 2.21 0.60
C ILE A 107 -9.12 0.98 0.11
N PHE A 108 -8.35 1.12 -0.97
CA PHE A 108 -7.54 0.02 -1.52
C PHE A 108 -6.44 -0.42 -0.54
N TRP A 109 -5.78 0.53 0.12
CA TRP A 109 -4.79 0.24 1.14
C TRP A 109 -5.39 -0.53 2.32
N CYS A 110 -6.50 -0.05 2.88
CA CYS A 110 -7.23 -0.75 3.94
C CYS A 110 -7.67 -2.15 3.52
N GLY A 111 -8.21 -2.30 2.30
CA GLY A 111 -8.58 -3.59 1.72
C GLY A 111 -7.39 -4.56 1.64
N SER A 112 -6.22 -4.09 1.19
CA SER A 112 -4.99 -4.89 1.15
C SER A 112 -4.50 -5.29 2.55
N LEU A 113 -4.63 -4.41 3.56
CA LEU A 113 -4.25 -4.72 4.94
C LEU A 113 -5.14 -5.80 5.53
N VAL A 114 -6.46 -5.69 5.37
CA VAL A 114 -7.42 -6.67 5.90
C VAL A 114 -7.20 -8.03 5.24
N THR A 115 -7.16 -8.06 3.91
CA THR A 115 -6.96 -9.32 3.17
C THR A 115 -5.56 -9.91 3.40
N GLY A 116 -4.53 -9.08 3.49
CA GLY A 116 -3.17 -9.51 3.82
C GLY A 116 -3.06 -10.08 5.23
N ALA A 117 -3.71 -9.45 6.21
CA ALA A 117 -3.79 -9.97 7.58
C ALA A 117 -4.51 -11.31 7.64
N MET A 118 -5.63 -11.48 6.91
CA MET A 118 -6.31 -12.78 6.84
C MET A 118 -5.41 -13.87 6.24
N ILE A 119 -4.71 -13.59 5.14
CA ILE A 119 -3.74 -14.52 4.51
C ILE A 119 -2.64 -14.89 5.51
N PHE A 120 -2.13 -13.91 6.25
CA PHE A 120 -1.10 -14.11 7.26
C PHE A 120 -1.59 -14.99 8.42
N MET A 121 -2.76 -14.71 8.98
CA MET A 121 -3.33 -15.48 10.09
C MET A 121 -3.59 -16.94 9.70
N MET A 122 -4.09 -17.17 8.48
CA MET A 122 -4.28 -18.52 7.92
C MET A 122 -2.96 -19.25 7.72
N HIS A 123 -1.90 -18.55 7.30
CA HIS A 123 -0.57 -19.16 7.16
C HIS A 123 0.00 -19.64 8.50
N HIS A 124 -0.30 -18.92 9.60
CA HIS A 124 0.15 -19.27 10.95
C HIS A 124 -0.82 -20.16 11.74
N ASN A 125 -1.89 -20.68 11.10
CA ASN A 125 -2.95 -21.47 11.75
C ASN A 125 -3.59 -20.78 12.97
N TRP A 126 -3.69 -19.46 12.94
CA TRP A 126 -4.37 -18.69 14.00
C TRP A 126 -5.90 -18.67 13.81
N ILE A 127 -6.35 -18.93 12.59
CA ILE A 127 -7.74 -19.16 12.14
C ILE A 127 -7.71 -20.23 11.04
#